data_AF-A0A847DAT0-F1
#
_entry.id   AF-A0A847DAT0-F1
#
_cell.length_a   1.000
_cell.length_b   1.000
_cell.length_c   1.000
_cell.angle_alpha   90.00
_cell.angle_beta   90.00
_cell.angle_gamma   90.00
#
_symmetry.space_group_name_H-M   'P 1'
#
loop_
_entity.id
_entity.type
_entity.pdbx_description
1 polymer ?
#
loop_
_entity_poly.entity_id
_entity_poly.type
_entity_poly.pdbx_seq_one_letter_code
_entity_poly.pdbx_strand_id
1 'polypeptide(L)'
;MPRMLSKPAIRLLEGSIENLSLCIEYINRPQRIPLHDQMSSLTVSTGLLGISIELVASAILVQTYGEKYLQLPSGYYKPAANIIDEMKQLLKNPIPKIDFLVQGIHDKSKHFQMLHEKLTELQFMLKIRAAAVHAARAPSKDIIIIYINKLLKLFNLLSQSEKFSSYLMYLPQIQIDIKNINVVIDDLIYQVNNSKDKSDFAAGILSLFLVLPEIPEYQPDWLSSIERVSVAPKEYCQWSLKSEPFSVVKTEPLYISI
;
A
#
# COMPACT_ATOMS: atom_id res chain seq x y z
N MET A 1 9.97 -11.58 32.91
CA MET A 1 9.40 -11.83 31.56
C MET A 1 9.38 -10.52 30.80
N PRO A 2 9.84 -10.47 29.54
CA PRO A 2 9.62 -9.29 28.70
C PRO A 2 8.10 -9.06 28.64
N ARG A 3 7.63 -7.89 29.08
CA ARG A 3 6.23 -7.47 28.87
C ARG A 3 5.90 -7.64 27.38
N MET A 4 4.94 -8.52 27.06
CA MET A 4 4.50 -8.78 25.69
C MET A 4 3.81 -7.54 25.11
N LEU A 5 3.68 -7.50 23.78
CA LEU A 5 2.83 -6.51 23.12
C LEU A 5 1.39 -6.63 23.66
N SER A 6 0.66 -5.53 23.65
CA SER A 6 -0.76 -5.51 24.02
C SER A 6 -1.58 -6.29 22.99
N LYS A 7 -2.68 -6.93 23.43
CA LYS A 7 -3.57 -7.69 22.54
C LYS A 7 -4.03 -6.87 21.31
N PRO A 8 -4.42 -5.58 21.44
CA PRO A 8 -4.79 -4.78 20.28
C PRO A 8 -3.62 -4.55 19.30
N ALA A 9 -2.40 -4.32 19.81
CA ALA A 9 -1.22 -4.18 18.96
C ALA A 9 -0.87 -5.49 18.24
N ILE A 10 -0.99 -6.64 18.92
CA ILE A 10 -0.78 -7.97 18.32
C ILE A 10 -1.78 -8.19 17.19
N ARG A 11 -3.07 -7.94 17.42
CA ARG A 11 -4.12 -8.08 16.39
C ARG A 11 -3.83 -7.26 15.13
N LEU A 12 -3.34 -6.03 15.29
CA LEU A 12 -2.99 -5.16 14.17
C LEU A 12 -1.73 -5.68 13.44
N LEU A 13 -0.73 -6.17 14.18
CA LEU A 13 0.47 -6.75 13.61
C LEU A 13 0.17 -8.04 12.83
N GLU A 14 -0.62 -8.95 13.38
CA GLU A 14 -1.06 -10.16 12.69
C GLU A 14 -1.89 -9.81 11.45
N GLY A 15 -2.84 -8.87 11.58
CA GLY A 15 -3.59 -8.38 10.43
C GLY A 15 -2.70 -7.78 9.34
N SER A 16 -1.62 -7.10 9.71
CA SER A 16 -0.61 -6.60 8.77
C SER A 16 0.05 -7.75 8.00
N ILE A 17 0.49 -8.80 8.70
CA ILE A 17 1.14 -9.98 8.11
C ILE A 17 0.17 -10.73 7.19
N GLU A 18 -1.07 -10.96 7.60
CA GLU A 18 -2.10 -11.63 6.78
C GLU A 18 -2.39 -10.87 5.48
N ASN A 19 -2.50 -9.54 5.54
CA ASN A 19 -2.67 -8.72 4.34
C ASN A 19 -1.45 -8.83 3.41
N LEU A 20 -0.24 -8.92 3.96
CA LEU A 20 0.96 -9.14 3.15
C LEU A 20 0.97 -10.54 2.50
N SER A 21 0.60 -11.57 3.26
CA SER A 21 0.49 -12.95 2.75
C SER A 21 -0.48 -13.03 1.57
N LEU A 22 -1.69 -12.47 1.71
CA LEU A 22 -2.68 -12.44 0.63
C LEU A 22 -2.22 -11.58 -0.55
N CYS A 23 -1.49 -10.49 -0.30
CA CYS A 23 -0.89 -9.69 -1.37
C CYS A 23 0.07 -10.55 -2.22
N ILE A 24 0.97 -11.29 -1.57
CA ILE A 24 1.96 -12.17 -2.22
C ILE A 24 1.24 -13.29 -2.99
N GLU A 25 0.23 -13.91 -2.39
CA GLU A 25 -0.55 -14.97 -3.06
C GLU A 25 -1.23 -14.44 -4.32
N TYR A 26 -1.87 -13.26 -4.24
CA TYR A 26 -2.55 -12.66 -5.38
C TYR A 26 -1.60 -12.33 -6.53
N ILE A 27 -0.37 -11.90 -6.24
CA ILE A 27 0.65 -11.60 -7.25
C ILE A 27 1.06 -12.86 -8.03
N ASN A 28 0.92 -14.04 -7.42
CA ASN A 28 1.27 -15.33 -8.01
C ASN A 28 0.09 -16.04 -8.69
N ARG A 29 -1.13 -15.50 -8.57
CA ARG A 29 -2.31 -16.14 -9.14
C ARG A 29 -2.35 -16.00 -10.67
N PRO A 30 -3.01 -16.93 -11.38
CA PRO A 30 -3.31 -16.75 -12.80
C PRO A 30 -4.12 -15.47 -13.04
N GLN A 31 -3.70 -14.66 -14.00
CA GLN A 31 -4.41 -13.45 -14.37
C GLN A 31 -5.49 -13.75 -15.41
N ARG A 32 -6.61 -13.02 -15.32
CA ARG A 32 -7.63 -13.03 -16.37
C ARG A 32 -7.01 -12.46 -17.64
N ILE A 33 -7.14 -13.16 -18.77
CA ILE A 33 -6.67 -12.72 -20.07
C ILE A 33 -7.82 -12.92 -21.08
N PRO A 34 -8.14 -11.93 -21.94
CA PRO A 34 -7.54 -10.61 -22.03
C PRO A 34 -8.04 -9.66 -20.92
N LEU A 35 -7.18 -8.71 -20.54
CA LEU A 35 -7.58 -7.54 -19.76
C LEU A 35 -7.91 -6.40 -20.73
N HIS A 36 -9.00 -5.69 -20.45
CA HIS A 36 -9.36 -4.48 -21.19
C HIS A 36 -8.54 -3.27 -20.70
N ASP A 37 -8.14 -3.27 -19.43
CA ASP A 37 -7.25 -2.27 -18.83
C ASP A 37 -6.23 -2.97 -17.93
N GLN A 38 -4.95 -2.84 -18.27
CA GLN A 38 -3.85 -3.46 -17.52
C GLN A 38 -3.66 -2.83 -16.13
N MET A 39 -4.02 -1.56 -15.93
CA MET A 39 -3.89 -0.85 -14.65
C MET A 39 -4.82 -1.43 -13.57
N SER A 40 -5.89 -2.12 -13.98
CA SER A 40 -6.85 -2.74 -13.05
C SER A 40 -6.37 -4.06 -12.44
N SER A 41 -5.35 -4.69 -13.04
CA SER A 41 -4.99 -6.10 -12.79
C SER A 41 -4.48 -6.41 -11.38
N LEU A 42 -3.82 -5.44 -10.74
CA LEU A 42 -3.12 -5.61 -9.46
C LEU A 42 -3.62 -4.67 -8.36
N THR A 43 -4.82 -4.13 -8.55
CA THR A 43 -5.50 -3.21 -7.62
C THR A 43 -5.68 -3.82 -6.23
N VAL A 44 -6.08 -5.08 -6.17
CA VAL A 44 -6.24 -5.81 -4.90
C VAL A 44 -4.89 -5.96 -4.18
N SER A 45 -3.84 -6.45 -4.85
CA SER A 45 -2.51 -6.57 -4.25
C SER A 45 -1.98 -5.23 -3.74
N THR A 46 -2.17 -4.16 -4.51
CA THR A 46 -1.75 -2.80 -4.12
C THR A 46 -2.52 -2.32 -2.90
N GLY A 47 -3.84 -2.56 -2.86
CA GLY A 47 -4.70 -2.28 -1.72
C GLY A 47 -4.23 -2.99 -0.45
N LEU A 48 -4.06 -4.32 -0.52
CA LEU A 48 -3.63 -5.17 0.58
C LEU A 48 -2.23 -4.77 1.12
N LEU A 49 -1.29 -4.48 0.22
CA LEU A 49 0.05 -4.04 0.60
C LEU A 49 -0.01 -2.71 1.37
N GLY A 50 -0.80 -1.75 0.89
CA GLY A 50 -0.98 -0.48 1.57
C GLY A 50 -1.72 -0.62 2.92
N ILE A 51 -2.66 -1.56 3.06
CA ILE A 51 -3.29 -1.89 4.35
C ILE A 51 -2.24 -2.48 5.30
N SER A 52 -1.41 -3.41 4.83
CA SER A 52 -0.36 -4.02 5.63
C SER A 52 0.59 -2.96 6.22
N ILE A 53 1.04 -2.01 5.40
CA ILE A 53 1.90 -0.88 5.84
C ILE A 53 1.20 -0.03 6.92
N GLU A 54 -0.09 0.31 6.74
CA GLU A 54 -0.84 1.08 7.73
C GLU A 54 -0.98 0.32 9.06
N LEU A 55 -1.27 -0.98 9.00
CA LEU A 55 -1.53 -1.80 10.18
C LEU A 55 -0.27 -2.01 11.05
N VAL A 56 0.91 -2.19 10.45
CA VAL A 56 2.16 -2.29 11.25
C VAL A 56 2.47 -0.98 11.95
N ALA A 57 2.29 0.18 11.30
CA ALA A 57 2.45 1.48 11.94
C ALA A 57 1.41 1.68 13.06
N SER A 58 0.16 1.31 12.79
CA SER A 58 -0.93 1.38 13.77
C SER A 58 -0.67 0.49 14.99
N ALA A 59 -0.12 -0.72 14.81
CA ALA A 59 0.23 -1.61 15.90
C ALA A 59 1.22 -0.95 16.88
N ILE A 60 2.22 -0.24 16.35
CA ILE A 60 3.22 0.46 17.14
C ILE A 60 2.61 1.67 17.87
N LEU A 61 1.78 2.46 17.20
CA LEU A 61 1.09 3.59 17.82
C LEU A 61 0.12 3.13 18.91
N VAL A 62 -0.64 2.05 18.68
CA VAL A 62 -1.54 1.46 19.67
C VAL A 62 -0.78 0.89 20.86
N GLN A 63 0.38 0.26 20.64
CA GLN A 63 1.23 -0.18 21.73
C GLN A 63 1.72 1.00 22.59
N THR A 64 1.94 2.15 21.96
CA THR A 64 2.49 3.36 22.62
C THR A 64 1.42 4.17 23.36
N TYR A 65 0.25 4.34 22.74
CA TYR A 65 -0.79 5.30 23.18
C TYR A 65 -2.15 4.66 23.48
N GLY A 66 -2.36 3.39 23.15
CA GLY A 66 -3.62 2.68 23.30
C GLY A 66 -4.52 2.75 22.06
N GLU A 67 -5.56 1.90 22.03
CA GLU A 67 -6.41 1.68 20.84
C GLU A 67 -7.19 2.92 20.39
N LYS A 68 -7.63 3.74 21.34
CA LYS A 68 -8.36 5.00 21.06
C LYS A 68 -7.50 6.03 20.33
N TYR A 69 -6.17 5.87 20.32
CA TYR A 69 -5.27 6.78 19.61
C TYR A 69 -5.46 6.76 18.09
N LEU A 70 -6.01 5.68 17.54
CA LEU A 70 -6.33 5.58 16.11
C LEU A 70 -7.59 6.38 15.72
N GLN A 71 -8.32 6.91 16.71
CA GLN A 71 -9.55 7.68 16.48
C GLN A 71 -9.27 9.18 16.55
N LEU A 72 -9.93 9.92 15.68
CA LEU A 72 -10.08 11.36 15.79
C LEU A 72 -11.06 11.69 16.94
N PRO A 73 -11.06 12.93 17.47
CA PRO A 73 -12.05 13.35 18.47
C PRO A 73 -13.51 13.17 18.02
N SER A 74 -13.76 13.15 16.71
CA SER A 74 -15.07 12.88 16.10
C SER A 74 -15.50 11.41 16.17
N GLY A 75 -14.63 10.49 16.59
CA GLY A 75 -14.88 9.05 16.65
C GLY A 75 -14.53 8.28 15.36
N TYR A 76 -14.23 8.98 14.26
CA TYR A 76 -13.75 8.35 13.03
C TYR A 76 -12.29 7.92 13.13
N TYR A 77 -11.89 6.89 12.37
CA TYR A 77 -10.49 6.49 12.28
C TYR A 77 -9.65 7.54 11.56
N LYS A 78 -8.39 7.67 11.99
CA LYS A 78 -7.39 8.50 11.32
C LYS A 78 -7.12 7.99 9.90
N PRO A 79 -6.91 8.88 8.92
CA PRO A 79 -6.42 8.49 7.60
C PRO A 79 -5.03 7.82 7.70
N ALA A 80 -4.76 6.89 6.78
CA ALA A 80 -3.48 6.18 6.72
C ALA A 80 -2.25 7.11 6.62
N ALA A 81 -2.38 8.23 5.90
CA ALA A 81 -1.34 9.24 5.80
C ALA A 81 -0.99 9.81 7.19
N ASN A 82 -2.01 10.15 7.99
CA ASN A 82 -1.82 10.68 9.34
C ASN A 82 -1.15 9.67 10.26
N ILE A 83 -1.55 8.39 10.20
CA ILE A 83 -0.92 7.31 10.97
C ILE A 83 0.59 7.24 10.69
N ILE A 84 0.98 7.40 9.44
CA ILE A 84 2.37 7.21 9.01
C ILE A 84 3.21 8.44 9.30
N ASP A 85 2.65 9.63 9.14
CA ASP A 85 3.29 10.88 9.55
C ASP A 85 3.52 10.93 11.07
N GLU A 86 2.52 10.56 11.87
CA GLU A 86 2.66 10.45 13.33
C GLU A 86 3.72 9.42 13.73
N MET A 87 3.73 8.25 13.07
CA MET A 87 4.73 7.21 13.32
C MET A 87 6.15 7.66 12.95
N LYS A 88 6.32 8.37 11.84
CA LYS A 88 7.63 8.97 11.47
C LYS A 88 8.07 10.00 12.50
N GLN A 89 7.17 10.88 12.94
CA GLN A 89 7.50 11.87 13.97
C GLN A 89 7.92 11.20 15.29
N LEU A 90 7.25 10.11 15.66
CA LEU A 90 7.57 9.31 16.84
C LEU A 90 8.95 8.65 16.75
N LEU A 91 9.34 8.15 15.57
CA LEU A 91 10.67 7.57 15.35
C LEU A 91 11.77 8.63 15.32
N LYS A 92 11.47 9.82 14.79
CA LYS A 92 12.40 10.95 14.75
C LYS A 92 12.64 11.54 16.14
N ASN A 93 11.60 11.57 16.97
CA ASN A 93 11.63 12.09 18.34
C ASN A 93 11.14 11.01 19.33
N PRO A 94 11.97 9.98 19.61
CA PRO A 94 11.57 8.84 20.41
C PRO A 94 11.24 9.26 21.86
N ILE A 95 10.18 8.67 22.42
CA ILE A 95 9.77 8.83 23.82
C ILE A 95 10.01 7.54 24.61
N PRO A 96 10.16 7.56 25.94
CA PRO A 96 10.43 6.33 26.71
C PRO A 96 9.41 5.20 26.52
N LYS A 97 8.15 5.52 26.16
CA LYS A 97 7.11 4.52 25.88
C LYS A 97 7.41 3.66 24.65
N ILE A 98 8.29 4.08 23.74
CA ILE A 98 8.62 3.32 22.53
C ILE A 98 9.87 2.45 22.66
N ASP A 99 10.46 2.36 23.85
CA ASP A 99 11.65 1.53 24.12
C ASP A 99 11.44 0.04 23.79
N PHE A 100 10.20 -0.41 23.66
CA PHE A 100 9.88 -1.75 23.18
C PHE A 100 10.33 -2.00 21.73
N LEU A 101 10.60 -0.96 20.93
CA LEU A 101 11.18 -1.11 19.58
C LEU A 101 12.69 -1.36 19.59
N VAL A 102 13.36 -1.16 20.72
CA VAL A 102 14.83 -1.21 20.81
C VAL A 102 15.32 -2.07 21.97
N GLN A 103 14.46 -2.93 22.52
CA GLN A 103 14.85 -3.85 23.57
C GLN A 103 15.81 -4.91 23.02
N GLY A 104 16.97 -5.07 23.66
CA GLY A 104 18.03 -5.98 23.20
C GLY A 104 18.94 -5.37 22.12
N ILE A 105 18.76 -4.10 21.78
CA ILE A 105 19.53 -3.41 20.74
C ILE A 105 20.58 -2.49 21.37
N HIS A 106 21.85 -2.64 20.94
CA HIS A 106 22.96 -1.86 21.45
C HIS A 106 22.89 -0.38 21.05
N ASP A 107 22.75 -0.09 19.76
CA ASP A 107 22.65 1.28 19.24
C ASP A 107 21.19 1.65 18.94
N LYS A 108 20.51 2.15 19.97
CA LYS A 108 19.09 2.53 19.89
C LYS A 108 18.84 3.66 18.89
N SER A 109 19.71 4.66 18.85
CA SER A 109 19.51 5.85 18.01
C SER A 109 19.60 5.48 16.54
N LYS A 110 20.61 4.67 16.17
CA LYS A 110 20.74 4.16 14.80
C LYS A 110 19.55 3.28 14.43
N HIS A 111 19.05 2.47 15.34
CA HIS A 111 17.90 1.62 15.06
C HIS A 111 16.62 2.42 14.78
N PHE A 112 16.33 3.47 15.57
CA PHE A 112 15.22 4.39 15.30
C PHE A 112 15.37 5.10 13.95
N GLN A 113 16.57 5.53 13.60
CA GLN A 113 16.85 6.13 12.30
C GLN A 113 16.56 5.15 11.15
N MET A 114 17.03 3.91 11.26
CA MET A 114 16.78 2.88 10.24
C MET A 114 15.27 2.56 10.11
N LEU A 115 14.53 2.51 11.22
CA LEU A 115 13.07 2.33 11.19
C LEU A 115 12.39 3.52 10.48
N HIS A 116 12.84 4.74 10.77
CA HIS A 116 12.31 5.96 10.14
C HIS A 116 12.55 5.96 8.63
N GLU A 117 13.76 5.62 8.19
CA GLU A 117 14.13 5.50 6.77
C GLU A 117 13.27 4.46 6.05
N LYS A 118 13.12 3.26 6.63
CA LYS A 118 12.30 2.19 6.05
C LYS A 118 10.83 2.57 5.96
N LEU A 119 10.29 3.26 6.95
CA LEU A 119 8.91 3.75 6.91
C LEU A 119 8.72 4.85 5.87
N THR A 120 9.72 5.72 5.71
CA THR A 120 9.72 6.79 4.70
C THR A 120 9.72 6.21 3.28
N GLU A 121 10.46 5.13 3.01
CA GLU A 121 10.42 4.41 1.73
C GLU A 121 9.03 3.86 1.39
N LEU A 122 8.25 3.49 2.39
CA LEU A 122 6.94 2.87 2.25
C LEU A 122 5.80 3.89 2.09
N GLN A 123 5.99 5.15 2.50
CA GLN A 123 4.93 6.16 2.55
C GLN A 123 4.22 6.37 1.19
N PHE A 124 4.95 6.25 0.08
CA PHE A 124 4.39 6.47 -1.25
C PHE A 124 3.37 5.39 -1.64
N MET A 125 3.54 4.16 -1.14
CA MET A 125 2.58 3.08 -1.39
C MET A 125 1.20 3.39 -0.82
N LEU A 126 1.11 4.20 0.24
CA LEU A 126 -0.19 4.60 0.83
C LEU A 126 -0.96 5.54 -0.09
N LYS A 127 -0.26 6.36 -0.88
CA LYS A 127 -0.89 7.24 -1.86
C LYS A 127 -1.39 6.44 -3.06
N ILE A 128 -0.58 5.51 -3.56
CA ILE A 128 -1.02 4.57 -4.60
C ILE A 128 -2.19 3.73 -4.11
N ARG A 129 -2.19 3.30 -2.85
CA ARG A 129 -3.29 2.53 -2.26
C ARG A 129 -4.63 3.21 -2.48
N ALA A 130 -4.70 4.52 -2.26
CA ALA A 130 -5.91 5.29 -2.51
C ALA A 130 -6.33 5.22 -3.99
N ALA A 131 -5.39 5.35 -4.93
CA ALA A 131 -5.66 5.19 -6.36
C ALA A 131 -6.10 3.75 -6.73
N ALA A 132 -5.51 2.72 -6.11
CA ALA A 132 -5.87 1.33 -6.34
C ALA A 132 -7.28 1.00 -5.83
N VAL A 133 -7.63 1.49 -4.64
CA VAL A 133 -8.92 1.21 -3.99
C VAL A 133 -10.05 2.05 -4.59
N HIS A 134 -9.80 3.31 -4.92
CA HIS A 134 -10.85 4.24 -5.37
C HIS A 134 -10.93 4.39 -6.88
N ALA A 135 -9.80 4.27 -7.59
CA ALA A 135 -9.73 4.50 -9.05
C ALA A 135 -9.45 3.21 -9.84
N ALA A 136 -9.30 2.07 -9.16
CA ALA A 136 -8.89 0.80 -9.77
C ALA A 136 -7.60 0.90 -10.59
N ARG A 137 -6.63 1.69 -10.11
CA ARG A 137 -5.31 1.85 -10.76
C ARG A 137 -4.19 1.35 -9.88
N ALA A 138 -3.43 0.39 -10.40
CA ALA A 138 -2.28 -0.21 -9.74
C ALA A 138 -1.00 -0.07 -10.58
N PRO A 139 0.17 0.00 -9.92
CA PRO A 139 1.45 -0.08 -10.59
C PRO A 139 1.72 -1.51 -11.10
N SER A 140 2.80 -1.66 -11.85
CA SER A 140 3.23 -2.95 -12.39
C SER A 140 3.60 -3.95 -11.29
N LYS A 141 3.59 -5.24 -11.65
CA LYS A 141 3.98 -6.36 -10.77
C LYS A 141 5.35 -6.13 -10.13
N ASP A 142 6.32 -5.67 -10.92
CA ASP A 142 7.70 -5.42 -10.49
C ASP A 142 7.76 -4.39 -9.35
N ILE A 143 6.98 -3.30 -9.45
CA ILE A 143 6.91 -2.25 -8.42
C ILE A 143 6.31 -2.80 -7.13
N ILE A 144 5.24 -3.61 -7.23
CA ILE A 144 4.62 -4.20 -6.05
C ILE A 144 5.60 -5.14 -5.34
N ILE A 145 6.35 -5.96 -6.08
CA ILE A 145 7.39 -6.85 -5.53
C ILE A 145 8.47 -6.03 -4.81
N ILE A 146 8.92 -4.90 -5.38
CA ILE A 146 9.88 -4.00 -4.73
C ILE A 146 9.34 -3.51 -3.37
N TYR A 147 8.07 -3.11 -3.30
CA TYR A 147 7.48 -2.62 -2.05
C TYR A 147 7.21 -3.73 -1.03
N ILE A 148 6.89 -4.94 -1.46
CA ILE A 148 6.82 -6.08 -0.55
C ILE A 148 8.19 -6.32 0.09
N ASN A 149 9.26 -6.28 -0.70
CA ASN A 149 10.61 -6.41 -0.16
C ASN A 149 10.98 -5.27 0.81
N LYS A 150 10.57 -4.02 0.51
CA LYS A 150 10.72 -2.89 1.45
C LYS A 150 10.00 -3.15 2.78
N LEU A 151 8.77 -3.68 2.73
CA LEU A 151 7.99 -4.00 3.93
C LEU A 151 8.57 -5.19 4.71
N LEU A 152 9.01 -6.25 4.04
CA LEU A 152 9.71 -7.36 4.67
C LEU A 152 11.00 -6.91 5.37
N LYS A 153 11.75 -5.97 4.77
CA LYS A 153 12.92 -5.34 5.41
C LYS A 153 12.53 -4.55 6.67
N LEU A 154 11.39 -3.86 6.68
CA LEU A 154 10.86 -3.22 7.89
C LEU A 154 10.53 -4.25 8.97
N PHE A 155 9.84 -5.35 8.63
CA PHE A 155 9.55 -6.42 9.59
C PHE A 155 10.82 -7.07 10.15
N ASN A 156 11.80 -7.36 9.29
CA ASN A 156 13.10 -7.90 9.72
C ASN A 156 13.86 -6.92 10.61
N LEU A 157 13.68 -5.61 10.44
CA LEU A 157 14.27 -4.62 11.33
C LEU A 157 13.55 -4.62 12.68
N LEU A 158 12.22 -4.61 12.69
CA LEU A 158 11.42 -4.71 13.91
C LEU A 158 11.73 -5.98 14.70
N SER A 159 11.93 -7.12 14.04
CA SER A 159 12.22 -8.40 14.68
C SER A 159 13.56 -8.45 15.42
N GLN A 160 14.44 -7.47 15.21
CA GLN A 160 15.68 -7.33 15.99
C GLN A 160 15.40 -6.92 17.45
N SER A 161 14.26 -6.29 17.71
CA SER A 161 13.81 -6.08 19.08
C SER A 161 13.30 -7.38 19.68
N GLU A 162 13.75 -7.70 20.90
CA GLU A 162 13.27 -8.84 21.68
C GLU A 162 11.75 -8.85 21.87
N LYS A 163 11.09 -7.69 21.75
CA LYS A 163 9.63 -7.57 21.88
C LYS A 163 8.85 -7.99 20.65
N PHE A 164 9.48 -7.94 19.48
CA PHE A 164 8.84 -8.22 18.20
C PHE A 164 9.27 -9.56 17.62
N SER A 165 10.45 -10.06 17.99
CA SER A 165 11.06 -11.27 17.43
C SER A 165 10.10 -12.46 17.37
N SER A 166 9.35 -12.74 18.45
CA SER A 166 8.40 -13.87 18.49
C SER A 166 7.21 -13.71 17.56
N TYR A 167 6.78 -12.48 17.26
CA TYR A 167 5.62 -12.21 16.40
C TYR A 167 6.00 -12.14 14.92
N LEU A 168 7.28 -11.91 14.63
CA LEU A 168 7.81 -11.76 13.28
C LEU A 168 8.74 -12.92 12.87
N MET A 169 8.66 -14.04 13.59
CA MET A 169 9.47 -15.23 13.31
C MET A 169 9.08 -15.88 11.97
N TYR A 170 7.79 -15.82 11.61
CA TYR A 170 7.24 -16.45 10.42
C TYR A 170 6.64 -15.39 9.50
N LEU A 171 7.51 -14.74 8.73
CA LEU A 171 7.09 -13.81 7.69
C LEU A 171 6.81 -14.54 6.38
N PRO A 172 5.81 -14.10 5.61
CA PRO A 172 5.56 -14.66 4.29
C PRO A 172 6.75 -14.35 3.37
N GLN A 173 7.09 -15.31 2.51
CA GLN A 173 8.21 -15.20 1.58
C GLN A 173 7.73 -15.02 0.14
N ILE A 174 8.44 -14.20 -0.62
CA ILE A 174 8.28 -14.12 -2.08
C ILE A 174 9.22 -15.14 -2.72
N GLN A 175 8.67 -15.97 -3.61
CA GLN A 175 9.42 -16.93 -4.44
C GLN A 175 9.56 -16.47 -5.90
N ILE A 176 9.67 -15.16 -6.13
CA ILE A 176 9.71 -14.58 -7.48
C ILE A 176 11.09 -13.95 -7.69
N ASP A 177 11.68 -14.17 -8.87
CA ASP A 177 12.90 -13.50 -9.28
C ASP A 177 12.67 -11.99 -9.34
N ILE A 178 13.39 -11.28 -8.48
CA ILE A 178 13.34 -9.82 -8.42
C ILE A 178 14.15 -9.30 -9.60
N LYS A 179 13.47 -8.69 -10.59
CA LYS A 179 14.16 -7.95 -11.64
C LYS A 179 15.09 -6.91 -11.01
N ASN A 180 16.27 -6.72 -11.61
CA ASN A 180 17.18 -5.68 -11.21
C ASN A 180 16.47 -4.32 -11.28
N ILE A 181 16.54 -3.52 -10.21
CA ILE A 181 15.85 -2.24 -10.11
C ILE A 181 16.21 -1.29 -11.27
N ASN A 182 17.45 -1.33 -11.76
CA ASN A 182 17.89 -0.53 -12.89
C ASN A 182 17.16 -0.92 -14.18
N VAL A 183 16.92 -2.22 -14.38
CA VAL A 183 16.14 -2.72 -15.53
C VAL A 183 14.69 -2.23 -15.43
N VAL A 184 14.09 -2.25 -14.22
CA VAL A 184 12.75 -1.70 -14.01
C VAL A 184 12.71 -0.20 -14.30
N ILE A 185 13.74 0.55 -13.90
CA ILE A 185 13.86 1.98 -14.20
C ILE A 185 13.97 2.22 -15.71
N ASP A 186 14.82 1.47 -16.41
CA ASP A 186 15.00 1.59 -17.86
C ASP A 186 13.70 1.29 -18.62
N ASP A 187 12.98 0.23 -18.22
CA ASP A 187 11.67 -0.13 -18.76
C ASP A 187 10.65 1.03 -18.56
N LEU A 188 10.64 1.65 -17.37
CA LEU A 188 9.75 2.76 -17.06
C LEU A 188 10.10 4.04 -17.82
N ILE A 189 11.40 4.36 -17.97
CA ILE A 189 11.87 5.49 -18.79
C ILE A 189 11.42 5.29 -20.24
N TYR A 190 11.58 4.08 -20.77
CA TYR A 190 11.12 3.76 -22.11
C TYR A 190 9.60 3.95 -22.26
N GLN A 191 8.80 3.49 -21.28
CA GLN A 191 7.34 3.68 -21.29
C GLN A 191 6.94 5.15 -21.25
N VAL A 192 7.59 5.96 -20.40
CA VAL A 192 7.34 7.40 -20.30
C VAL A 192 7.64 8.09 -21.63
N ASN A 193 8.81 7.82 -22.22
CA ASN A 193 9.24 8.47 -23.46
C ASN A 193 8.39 8.09 -24.68
N ASN A 194 7.76 6.91 -24.67
CA ASN A 194 6.93 6.41 -25.77
C ASN A 194 5.42 6.51 -25.49
N SER A 195 5.02 7.17 -24.40
CA SER A 195 3.61 7.34 -24.05
C SER A 195 2.90 8.21 -25.09
N LYS A 196 1.73 7.73 -25.54
CA LYS A 196 0.93 8.41 -26.59
C LYS A 196 -0.15 9.31 -26.02
N ASP A 197 -0.57 9.06 -24.78
CA ASP A 197 -1.58 9.83 -24.10
C ASP A 197 -1.06 10.40 -22.76
N LYS A 198 -1.75 11.43 -22.25
CA LYS A 198 -1.37 12.09 -21.01
C LYS A 198 -1.54 11.20 -19.77
N SER A 199 -2.40 10.18 -19.86
CA SER A 199 -2.70 9.29 -18.73
C SER A 199 -1.59 8.28 -18.53
N ASP A 200 -1.11 7.67 -19.61
CA ASP A 200 0.02 6.74 -19.65
C ASP A 200 1.31 7.44 -19.27
N PHE A 201 1.52 8.67 -19.76
CA PHE A 201 2.64 9.50 -19.32
C PHE A 201 2.61 9.72 -17.80
N ALA A 202 1.46 10.16 -17.27
CA ALA A 202 1.27 10.41 -15.84
C ALA A 202 1.51 9.14 -15.01
N ALA A 203 0.97 7.99 -15.44
CA ALA A 203 1.16 6.70 -14.78
C ALA A 203 2.62 6.22 -14.81
N GLY A 204 3.32 6.42 -15.92
CA GLY A 204 4.74 6.10 -16.06
C GLY A 204 5.63 6.95 -15.14
N ILE A 205 5.38 8.26 -15.06
CA ILE A 205 6.10 9.16 -14.16
C ILE A 205 5.85 8.79 -12.68
N LEU A 206 4.58 8.51 -12.34
CA LEU A 206 4.23 8.03 -10.99
C LEU A 206 5.02 6.75 -10.67
N SER A 207 5.02 5.80 -11.60
CA SER A 207 5.74 4.52 -11.46
C SER A 207 7.24 4.70 -11.31
N LEU A 208 7.87 5.59 -12.07
CA LEU A 208 9.29 5.92 -11.95
C LEU A 208 9.59 6.40 -10.52
N PHE A 209 8.79 7.34 -10.02
CA PHE A 209 8.97 7.93 -8.70
C PHE A 209 8.89 6.92 -7.54
N LEU A 210 8.19 5.80 -7.72
CA LEU A 210 8.10 4.72 -6.74
C LEU A 210 9.36 3.86 -6.65
N VAL A 211 10.15 3.87 -7.71
CA VAL A 211 11.34 3.02 -7.88
C VAL A 211 12.63 3.82 -7.68
N LEU A 212 12.57 5.15 -7.72
CA LEU A 212 13.75 6.00 -7.53
C LEU A 212 14.47 5.70 -6.20
N PRO A 213 15.82 5.63 -6.22
CA PRO A 213 16.63 5.27 -5.07
C PRO A 213 16.67 6.37 -3.99
N GLU A 214 16.51 7.63 -4.38
CA GLU A 214 16.51 8.78 -3.47
C GLU A 214 15.09 9.28 -3.23
N ILE A 215 14.70 9.35 -1.97
CA ILE A 215 13.45 9.98 -1.56
C ILE A 215 13.77 11.47 -1.40
N PRO A 216 13.21 12.36 -2.22
CA PRO A 216 13.41 13.78 -2.01
C PRO A 216 12.83 14.16 -0.63
N GLU A 217 13.59 14.93 0.16
CA GLU A 217 13.17 15.40 1.50
C GLU A 217 11.81 16.12 1.44
N TYR A 218 11.53 16.76 0.31
CA TYR A 218 10.27 17.40 0.00
C TYR A 218 9.55 16.61 -1.09
N GLN A 219 8.30 16.21 -0.82
CA GLN A 219 7.43 15.69 -1.86
C GLN A 219 7.31 16.74 -2.98
N PRO A 220 7.54 16.39 -4.25
CA PRO A 220 7.37 17.35 -5.32
C PRO A 220 5.91 17.79 -5.42
N ASP A 221 5.68 19.11 -5.55
CA ASP A 221 4.33 19.70 -5.62
C ASP A 221 3.47 19.07 -6.73
N TRP A 222 4.13 18.66 -7.82
CA TRP A 222 3.50 18.02 -8.97
C TRP A 222 2.95 16.62 -8.68
N LEU A 223 3.40 15.92 -7.62
CA LEU A 223 2.92 14.57 -7.32
C LEU A 223 1.42 14.58 -7.01
N SER A 224 0.95 15.58 -6.25
CA SER A 224 -0.48 15.78 -5.96
C SER A 224 -1.32 16.12 -7.21
N SER A 225 -0.68 16.74 -8.21
CA SER A 225 -1.31 17.09 -9.48
C SER A 225 -1.41 15.87 -10.40
N ILE A 226 -0.38 15.01 -10.42
CA ILE A 226 -0.40 13.75 -11.17
C ILE A 226 -1.41 12.77 -10.56
N GLU A 227 -1.50 12.70 -9.23
CA GLU A 227 -2.53 11.92 -8.54
C GLU A 227 -3.94 12.37 -8.96
N ARG A 228 -4.20 13.69 -8.98
CA ARG A 228 -5.47 14.24 -9.49
C ARG A 228 -5.75 13.85 -10.93
N VAL A 229 -4.76 13.88 -11.83
CA VAL A 229 -4.94 13.45 -13.22
C VAL A 229 -5.22 11.94 -13.32
N SER A 230 -4.68 11.15 -12.39
CA SER A 230 -4.90 9.71 -12.35
C SER A 230 -6.25 9.29 -11.72
N VAL A 231 -6.82 10.15 -10.88
CA VAL A 231 -8.08 9.88 -10.16
C VAL A 231 -9.27 10.64 -10.76
N ALA A 232 -9.03 11.73 -11.48
CA ALA A 232 -10.08 12.54 -12.06
C ALA A 232 -10.81 11.77 -13.17
N PRO A 233 -12.16 11.72 -13.15
CA PRO A 233 -12.91 11.27 -14.31
C PRO A 233 -12.54 12.16 -15.50
N LYS A 234 -12.28 11.55 -16.66
CA LYS A 234 -12.25 12.30 -17.92
C LYS A 234 -13.64 12.93 -18.05
N GLU A 235 -13.75 14.25 -18.05
CA GLU A 235 -14.99 14.90 -18.45
C GLU A 235 -15.39 14.34 -19.83
N TYR A 236 -16.69 14.07 -19.98
CA TYR A 236 -17.39 13.43 -21.10
C TYR A 236 -17.68 11.93 -21.00
N CYS A 237 -18.79 11.64 -20.31
CA CYS A 237 -19.89 10.91 -20.94
C CYS A 237 -21.20 11.63 -20.62
N GLN A 238 -21.53 12.68 -21.38
CA GLN A 238 -22.93 13.06 -21.53
C GLN A 238 -23.60 11.92 -22.28
N TRP A 239 -24.18 10.98 -21.55
CA TRP A 239 -25.21 10.13 -22.11
C TRP A 239 -26.35 11.07 -22.49
N SER A 240 -26.45 11.42 -23.78
CA SER A 240 -27.65 12.03 -24.31
C SER A 240 -28.76 10.99 -24.15
N LEU A 241 -29.52 11.09 -23.07
CA LEU A 241 -30.81 10.45 -22.93
C LEU A 241 -31.72 11.00 -24.04
N LYS A 242 -31.60 10.47 -25.26
CA LYS A 242 -32.79 10.30 -26.09
C LYS A 242 -33.54 9.14 -25.45
N SER A 243 -34.48 9.49 -24.59
CA SER A 243 -35.45 8.59 -24.01
C SER A 243 -36.25 7.92 -25.13
N GLU A 244 -35.85 6.71 -25.52
CA GLU A 244 -36.81 5.75 -26.06
C GLU A 244 -37.41 4.99 -24.87
N PRO A 245 -38.75 4.99 -24.72
CA PRO A 245 -39.38 4.31 -23.61
C PRO A 245 -39.17 2.80 -23.76
N PHE A 246 -38.61 2.19 -22.72
CA PHE A 246 -38.54 0.74 -22.57
C PHE A 246 -39.93 0.13 -22.78
N SER A 247 -40.12 -0.56 -23.90
CA SER A 247 -41.26 -1.46 -24.08
C SER A 247 -41.03 -2.69 -23.20
N VAL A 248 -41.91 -2.85 -22.22
CA VAL A 248 -41.98 -4.04 -21.37
C VAL A 248 -42.20 -5.26 -22.27
N VAL A 249 -41.17 -6.10 -22.39
CA VAL A 249 -41.30 -7.42 -23.01
C VAL A 249 -42.22 -8.24 -22.11
N LYS A 250 -43.47 -8.44 -22.56
CA LYS A 250 -44.38 -9.40 -21.95
C LYS A 250 -43.82 -10.79 -22.19
N THR A 251 -43.45 -11.48 -21.12
CA THR A 251 -43.11 -12.90 -21.13
C THR A 251 -44.38 -13.71 -21.43
N GLU A 252 -44.42 -14.44 -22.55
CA GLU A 252 -45.44 -15.44 -22.80
C GLU A 252 -45.21 -16.69 -21.93
N PRO A 253 -46.28 -17.36 -21.44
CA PRO A 253 -46.12 -18.56 -20.63
C PRO A 253 -45.75 -19.77 -21.50
N LEU A 254 -44.72 -20.50 -21.08
CA LEU A 254 -44.36 -21.81 -21.61
C LEU A 254 -45.50 -22.81 -21.36
N TYR A 255 -46.20 -23.22 -22.43
CA TYR A 255 -47.02 -24.43 -22.41
C TYR A 255 -46.11 -25.65 -22.52
N ILE A 256 -46.10 -26.48 -21.46
CA ILE A 256 -45.54 -27.83 -21.48
C ILE A 256 -46.66 -28.76 -21.93
N SER A 257 -46.51 -29.36 -23.11
CA SER A 257 -47.36 -30.47 -23.56
C SER A 257 -46.90 -31.77 -22.90
N ILE A 258 -47.84 -32.49 -22.29
CA ILE A 258 -47.69 -33.89 -21.83
C ILE A 258 -47.83 -34.81 -23.05
#